data_AF-A0A2T2P5L5-F1
#
_entry.id   AF-A0A2T2P5L5-F1
#
_cell.length_a   1.000
_cell.length_b   1.000
_cell.length_c   1.000
_cell.angle_alpha   90.00
_cell.angle_beta   90.00
_cell.angle_gamma   90.00
#
_symmetry.space_group_name_H-M   'P 1'
#
loop_
_entity.id
_entity.type
_entity.pdbx_description
1 polymer ?
#
loop_
_entity_poly.entity_id
_entity_poly.type
_entity_poly.pdbx_seq_one_letter_code
_entity_poly.pdbx_strand_id
1 'polypeptide(L)'
;MAVWHQRPICEKHARYTYYHLSAECISAMLCDMPSKFATTVLFNLALYFMTNLRREPAAFFTYLLFCFTVLMAMSMFWRAIGSMSRTLQQSMVPFHGRKFSCTSYIPSGPGYEGVPPSGKVCAVLGLGSPLGQLFVDGTTYLKAVYGLSETHLLRSVNGL
;
A
#
# COMPACT_ATOMS: atom_id res chain seq x y z
N MET A 1 -1.26 4.21 2.55
CA MET A 1 -0.55 3.99 3.83
C MET A 1 -1.33 4.44 5.07
N ALA A 2 -2.54 5.01 4.96
CA ALA A 2 -3.30 5.47 6.14
C ALA A 2 -3.95 4.34 6.99
N VAL A 3 -4.29 3.19 6.38
CA VAL A 3 -5.07 2.13 7.05
C VAL A 3 -4.40 1.59 8.32
N TRP A 4 -3.11 1.27 8.29
CA TRP A 4 -2.42 0.67 9.45
C TRP A 4 -2.18 1.67 10.59
N HIS A 5 -2.04 2.95 10.27
CA HIS A 5 -1.89 4.01 11.27
C HIS A 5 -3.21 4.32 11.99
N GLN A 6 -4.34 4.19 11.30
CA GLN A 6 -5.68 4.44 11.86
C GLN A 6 -6.26 3.23 12.64
N ARG A 7 -5.82 2.00 12.35
CA ARG A 7 -6.24 0.77 13.06
C ARG A 7 -6.25 0.88 14.60
N PRO A 8 -5.18 1.33 15.29
CA PRO A 8 -5.18 1.42 16.76
C PRO A 8 -6.18 2.45 17.31
N ILE A 9 -6.60 3.43 16.50
CA ILE A 9 -7.59 4.44 16.89
C ILE A 9 -8.99 3.82 16.79
N CYS A 10 -9.31 3.15 15.67
CA CYS A 10 -10.58 2.45 15.49
C CYS A 10 -10.78 1.32 16.54
N GLU A 11 -9.74 0.55 16.86
CA GLU A 11 -9.81 -0.52 17.86
C GLU A 11 -10.12 0.01 19.27
N LYS A 12 -9.62 1.22 19.61
CA LYS A 12 -9.97 1.90 20.86
C LYS A 12 -11.43 2.35 20.86
N HIS A 13 -11.88 3.02 19.80
CA HIS A 13 -13.28 3.47 19.69
C HIS A 13 -14.28 2.30 19.73
N ALA A 14 -13.92 1.15 19.15
CA ALA A 14 -14.70 -0.09 19.24
C ALA A 14 -14.69 -0.67 20.67
N ARG A 15 -13.54 -0.69 21.36
CA ARG A 15 -13.42 -1.18 22.74
C ARG A 15 -14.19 -0.32 23.74
N TYR A 16 -14.30 0.98 23.51
CA TYR A 16 -15.10 1.90 24.32
C TYR A 16 -16.57 2.00 23.87
N THR A 17 -16.98 1.23 22.85
CA THR A 17 -18.36 1.16 22.37
C THR A 17 -18.94 2.52 21.95
N TYR A 18 -18.18 3.34 21.20
CA TYR A 18 -18.68 4.60 20.65
C TYR A 18 -19.42 4.42 19.30
N TYR A 19 -18.85 3.67 18.36
CA TYR A 19 -19.45 3.39 17.05
C TYR A 19 -18.99 2.03 16.49
N HIS A 20 -19.76 1.47 15.56
CA HIS A 20 -19.45 0.18 14.94
C HIS A 20 -18.36 0.32 13.87
N LEU A 21 -17.46 -0.66 13.75
CA LEU A 21 -16.33 -0.61 12.81
C LEU A 21 -16.77 -0.48 11.34
N SER A 22 -17.96 -0.99 11.02
CA SER A 22 -18.56 -0.82 9.69
C SER A 22 -18.86 0.64 9.36
N ALA A 23 -19.17 1.49 10.34
CA ALA A 23 -19.45 2.91 10.12
C ALA A 23 -18.22 3.67 9.61
N GLU A 24 -17.02 3.32 10.07
CA GLU A 24 -15.75 3.88 9.58
C GLU A 24 -15.44 3.46 8.16
N CYS A 25 -15.72 2.21 7.82
CA CYS A 25 -15.52 1.71 6.47
C CYS A 25 -16.43 2.45 5.49
N ILE A 26 -17.68 2.73 5.89
CA ILE A 26 -18.65 3.46 5.09
C ILE A 26 -18.25 4.94 4.97
N SER A 27 -17.79 5.59 6.04
CA SER A 27 -17.37 7.00 5.98
C SER A 27 -16.18 7.19 5.04
N ALA A 28 -15.18 6.29 5.09
CA ALA A 28 -14.06 6.31 4.15
C ALA A 28 -14.53 6.11 2.70
N MET A 29 -15.48 5.20 2.45
CA MET A 29 -16.05 5.01 1.11
C MET A 29 -16.76 6.26 0.60
N LEU A 30 -17.52 6.94 1.46
CA LEU A 30 -18.21 8.18 1.11
C LEU A 30 -17.24 9.32 0.82
N CYS A 31 -16.15 9.44 1.56
CA CYS A 31 -15.13 10.46 1.31
C CYS A 31 -14.35 10.23 0.02
N ASP A 32 -14.15 8.97 -0.39
CA ASP A 32 -13.42 8.63 -1.62
C ASP A 32 -14.31 8.65 -2.88
N MET A 33 -15.63 8.64 -2.72
CA MET A 33 -16.59 8.54 -3.82
C MET A 33 -16.63 9.78 -4.74
N PRO A 34 -16.57 11.04 -4.24
CA PRO A 34 -16.65 12.22 -5.09
C PRO A 34 -15.51 12.32 -6.10
N SER A 35 -14.27 12.02 -5.67
CA SER A 35 -13.09 12.10 -6.53
C SER A 35 -13.13 11.04 -7.64
N LYS A 36 -13.57 9.82 -7.31
CA LYS A 36 -13.76 8.73 -8.29
C LYS A 36 -14.86 9.04 -9.28
N PHE A 37 -16.02 9.50 -8.78
CA PHE A 37 -17.15 9.87 -9.64
C PHE A 37 -16.78 10.99 -10.61
N ALA A 38 -16.16 12.06 -10.11
CA ALA A 38 -15.74 13.19 -10.95
C ALA A 38 -14.74 12.76 -12.03
N THR A 39 -13.71 12.00 -11.65
CA THR A 39 -12.68 11.55 -12.60
C THR A 39 -13.26 10.63 -13.67
N THR A 40 -14.14 9.71 -13.28
CA THR A 40 -14.77 8.76 -14.21
C THR A 40 -15.76 9.43 -15.15
N VAL A 41 -16.59 10.36 -14.67
CA VAL A 41 -17.52 11.08 -15.54
C VAL A 41 -16.76 11.93 -16.55
N LEU A 42 -15.75 12.70 -16.11
CA LEU A 42 -14.97 13.56 -17.00
C LEU A 42 -14.21 12.77 -18.07
N PHE A 43 -13.57 11.67 -17.67
CA PHE A 43 -12.79 10.84 -18.60
C PHE A 43 -13.66 10.05 -19.59
N ASN A 44 -14.75 9.43 -19.12
CA ASN A 44 -15.63 8.65 -20.00
C ASN A 44 -16.45 9.55 -20.94
N LEU A 45 -16.77 10.78 -20.52
CA LEU A 45 -17.38 11.77 -21.40
C LEU A 45 -16.46 12.10 -22.57
N ALA A 46 -15.18 12.38 -22.32
CA ALA A 46 -14.21 12.61 -23.38
C ALA A 46 -14.06 11.39 -24.32
N LEU A 47 -13.94 10.18 -23.77
CA LEU A 47 -13.81 8.96 -24.57
C LEU A 47 -15.04 8.68 -25.45
N TYR A 48 -16.24 8.92 -24.94
CA TYR A 48 -17.47 8.70 -25.70
C TYR A 48 -17.57 9.60 -26.92
N PHE A 49 -17.21 10.89 -26.77
CA PHE A 49 -17.19 11.84 -27.88
C PHE A 49 -16.01 11.60 -28.84
N MET A 50 -14.86 11.13 -28.35
CA MET A 50 -13.70 10.79 -29.20
C MET A 50 -13.95 9.55 -30.08
N THR A 51 -14.59 8.52 -29.54
CA THR A 51 -14.86 7.26 -30.27
C THR A 51 -16.10 7.34 -31.18
N ASN A 52 -16.80 8.48 -31.17
CA ASN A 52 -17.99 8.76 -31.98
C ASN A 52 -19.04 7.62 -31.94
N LEU A 53 -19.32 7.10 -30.74
CA LEU A 53 -20.39 6.14 -30.51
C LEU A 53 -21.78 6.77 -30.75
N ARG A 54 -22.83 5.93 -30.84
CA ARG A 54 -24.25 6.33 -31.03
C ARG A 54 -24.63 7.54 -30.18
N ARG A 55 -24.86 8.72 -30.77
CA ARG A 55 -25.20 9.98 -30.05
C ARG A 55 -26.61 10.04 -29.45
N GLU A 56 -27.18 8.89 -29.10
CA GLU A 56 -28.47 8.85 -28.41
C GLU A 56 -28.28 8.93 -26.89
N PRO A 57 -29.16 9.65 -26.18
CA PRO A 57 -29.05 9.79 -24.73
C PRO A 57 -29.15 8.43 -24.02
N ALA A 58 -29.98 7.51 -24.50
CA ALA A 58 -30.15 6.19 -23.90
C ALA A 58 -28.86 5.35 -23.93
N ALA A 59 -28.11 5.37 -25.04
CA ALA A 59 -26.85 4.64 -25.17
C ALA A 59 -25.71 5.27 -24.34
N PHE A 60 -25.77 6.59 -24.14
CA PHE A 60 -24.81 7.32 -23.31
C PHE A 60 -24.98 6.98 -21.82
N PHE A 61 -26.21 7.00 -21.30
CA PHE A 61 -26.46 6.72 -19.88
C PHE A 61 -26.20 5.26 -19.50
N THR A 62 -26.49 4.30 -20.39
CA THR A 62 -26.19 2.88 -20.14
C THR A 62 -24.69 2.62 -20.11
N TYR A 63 -23.93 3.25 -21.00
CA TYR A 63 -22.47 3.22 -20.98
C TYR A 63 -21.91 3.81 -19.68
N LEU A 64 -22.36 5.00 -19.28
CA LEU A 64 -21.92 5.66 -18.05
C LEU A 64 -22.23 4.84 -16.79
N LEU A 65 -23.43 4.26 -16.70
CA LEU A 65 -23.84 3.41 -15.58
C LEU A 65 -22.94 2.18 -15.49
N PHE A 66 -22.70 1.49 -16.61
CA PHE A 66 -21.82 0.32 -16.65
C PHE A 66 -20.38 0.64 -16.27
N CYS A 67 -19.82 1.73 -16.81
CA CYS A 67 -18.47 2.17 -16.45
C CYS A 67 -18.35 2.52 -14.95
N PHE A 68 -19.39 3.15 -14.38
CA PHE A 68 -19.43 3.48 -12.96
C PHE A 68 -19.53 2.23 -12.07
N THR A 69 -20.38 1.25 -12.41
CA THR A 69 -20.52 0.02 -11.61
C THR A 69 -19.26 -0.83 -11.64
N VAL A 70 -18.62 -0.96 -12.80
CA VAL A 70 -17.34 -1.70 -12.93
C VAL A 70 -16.23 -1.03 -12.11
N LEU A 71 -16.14 0.30 -12.12
CA LEU A 71 -15.17 1.03 -11.29
C LEU A 71 -15.39 0.83 -9.80
N MET A 72 -16.64 0.93 -9.34
CA MET A 72 -16.98 0.73 -7.94
C MET A 72 -16.70 -0.71 -7.51
N ALA A 73 -17.02 -1.70 -8.35
CA ALA A 73 -16.72 -3.11 -8.10
C ALA A 73 -15.21 -3.38 -7.99
N MET A 74 -14.41 -2.90 -8.94
CA MET A 74 -12.95 -3.08 -8.92
C MET A 74 -12.29 -2.41 -7.72
N SER A 75 -12.77 -1.23 -7.32
CA SER A 75 -12.30 -0.56 -6.11
C SER A 75 -12.54 -1.38 -4.85
N MET A 76 -13.72 -2.00 -4.75
CA MET A 76 -14.10 -2.80 -3.59
C MET A 76 -13.37 -4.14 -3.57
N PHE A 77 -13.07 -4.71 -4.74
CA PHE A 77 -12.24 -5.91 -4.86
C PHE A 77 -10.86 -5.69 -4.23
N TRP A 78 -10.15 -4.62 -4.62
CA TRP A 78 -8.83 -4.32 -4.05
C TRP A 78 -8.89 -3.99 -2.55
N ARG A 79 -9.96 -3.32 -2.08
CA ARG A 79 -10.18 -3.07 -0.66
C ARG A 79 -10.47 -4.34 0.13
N ALA A 80 -11.23 -5.26 -0.44
CA ALA A 80 -11.52 -6.57 0.17
C ALA A 80 -10.24 -7.37 0.36
N ILE A 81 -9.36 -7.41 -0.66
CA ILE A 81 -8.05 -8.05 -0.56
C ILE A 81 -7.21 -7.42 0.57
N GLY A 82 -7.17 -6.08 0.64
CA GLY A 82 -6.46 -5.38 1.72
C GLY A 82 -7.03 -5.68 3.11
N SER A 83 -8.36 -5.79 3.24
CA SER A 83 -9.04 -6.09 4.51
C SER A 83 -8.82 -7.52 5.02
N MET A 84 -8.56 -8.46 4.11
CA MET A 84 -8.32 -9.87 4.44
C MET A 84 -6.98 -10.07 5.16
N SER A 85 -6.03 -9.13 5.03
CA SER A 85 -4.77 -9.16 5.77
C SER A 85 -5.02 -8.89 7.26
N ARG A 86 -4.75 -9.90 8.11
CA ARG A 86 -5.13 -9.89 9.53
C ARG A 86 -4.18 -9.09 10.42
N THR A 87 -2.88 -9.07 10.10
CA THR A 87 -1.89 -8.32 10.88
C THR A 87 -0.79 -7.76 9.98
N LEU A 88 -0.17 -6.66 10.43
CA LEU A 88 1.03 -6.11 9.80
C LEU A 88 2.14 -7.17 9.78
N GLN A 89 2.34 -7.84 10.91
CA GLN A 89 3.41 -8.84 11.10
C GLN A 89 3.31 -10.01 10.13
N GLN A 90 2.11 -10.53 9.86
CA GLN A 90 1.91 -11.67 8.96
C GLN A 90 2.28 -11.33 7.52
N SER A 91 2.07 -10.07 7.09
CA SER A 91 2.49 -9.60 5.76
C SER A 91 4.01 -9.45 5.61
N MET A 92 4.75 -9.39 6.72
CA MET A 92 6.19 -9.16 6.77
C MET A 92 7.01 -10.45 6.86
N VAL A 93 6.37 -11.59 7.18
CA VAL A 93 6.98 -12.93 7.21
C VAL A 93 7.77 -13.29 5.94
N PRO A 94 7.29 -13.05 4.70
CA PRO A 94 8.05 -13.41 3.51
C PRO A 94 9.34 -12.61 3.33
N PHE A 95 9.54 -11.51 4.06
CA PHE A 95 10.79 -10.73 4.03
C PHE A 95 11.86 -11.32 4.96
N HIS A 96 11.48 -12.21 5.87
CA HIS A 96 12.42 -12.89 6.76
C HIS A 96 13.42 -13.74 5.94
N GLY A 97 14.72 -13.50 6.12
CA GLY A 97 15.80 -14.19 5.42
C GLY A 97 15.95 -13.85 3.94
N ARG A 98 15.22 -12.85 3.43
CA ARG A 98 15.35 -12.38 2.04
C ARG A 98 16.36 -11.23 1.96
N LYS A 99 17.28 -11.33 1.01
CA LYS A 99 18.26 -10.29 0.70
C LYS A 99 17.75 -9.42 -0.44
N PHE A 100 17.68 -8.12 -0.22
CA PHE A 100 17.27 -7.15 -1.23
C PHE A 100 18.50 -6.37 -1.71
N SER A 101 18.70 -6.31 -3.03
CA SER A 101 19.78 -5.52 -3.63
C SER A 101 19.48 -4.02 -3.49
N CYS A 102 20.51 -3.23 -3.23
CA CYS A 102 20.35 -1.81 -2.95
C CYS A 102 20.29 -0.98 -4.23
N THR A 103 19.36 -0.03 -4.29
CA THR A 103 19.21 0.90 -5.43
C THR A 103 20.06 2.17 -5.27
N SER A 104 20.39 2.55 -4.04
CA SER A 104 21.28 3.69 -3.75
C SER A 104 22.31 3.34 -2.67
N TYR A 105 23.51 3.89 -2.83
CA TYR A 105 24.68 3.62 -2.00
C TYR A 105 25.18 4.91 -1.34
N ILE A 106 25.74 4.82 -0.14
CA ILE A 106 26.41 5.92 0.54
C ILE A 106 27.88 5.50 0.70
N PRO A 107 28.85 6.38 0.42
CA PRO A 107 28.70 7.74 -0.10
C PRO A 107 28.32 7.77 -1.59
N SER A 108 27.46 8.72 -1.96
CA SER A 108 27.15 9.08 -3.35
C SER A 108 27.41 10.57 -3.55
N GLY A 109 28.13 10.94 -4.62
CA GLY A 109 28.42 12.33 -4.95
C GLY A 109 29.77 12.52 -5.68
N PRO A 110 30.02 13.74 -6.20
CA PRO A 110 31.28 14.06 -6.87
C PRO A 110 32.47 13.86 -5.91
N GLY A 111 33.48 13.10 -6.36
CA GLY A 111 34.63 12.71 -5.55
C GLY A 111 34.58 11.29 -4.95
N TYR A 112 33.42 10.60 -5.00
CA TYR A 112 33.25 9.23 -4.48
C TYR A 112 32.94 8.17 -5.56
N GLU A 113 33.09 8.51 -6.85
CA GLU A 113 32.79 7.61 -7.98
C GLU A 113 33.75 6.39 -8.03
N GLY A 114 35.01 6.57 -7.64
CA GLY A 114 36.05 5.54 -7.64
C GLY A 114 36.09 4.64 -6.39
N VAL A 115 35.14 4.77 -5.46
CA VAL A 115 35.17 3.96 -4.23
C VAL A 115 34.79 2.51 -4.56
N PRO A 116 35.63 1.52 -4.17
CA PRO A 116 35.33 0.11 -4.38
C PRO A 116 34.05 -0.30 -3.62
N PRO A 117 33.36 -1.36 -4.06
CA PRO A 117 32.12 -1.82 -3.43
C PRO A 117 32.28 -2.16 -1.94
N SER A 118 33.50 -2.46 -1.48
CA SER A 118 33.86 -2.66 -0.07
C SER A 118 33.70 -1.41 0.80
N GLY A 119 33.85 -0.21 0.23
CA GLY A 119 33.69 1.07 0.92
C GLY A 119 32.30 1.69 0.79
N LYS A 120 31.35 0.97 0.16
CA LYS A 120 29.98 1.42 -0.05
C LYS A 120 29.04 0.70 0.90
N VAL A 121 28.04 1.43 1.40
CA VAL A 121 26.97 0.94 2.25
C VAL A 121 25.63 1.28 1.59
N CYS A 122 24.61 0.48 1.82
CA CYS A 122 23.27 0.76 1.31
C CYS A 122 22.61 1.94 2.04
N ALA A 123 21.98 2.84 1.28
CA ALA A 123 21.19 3.92 1.83
C ALA A 123 19.80 3.41 2.25
N VAL A 124 19.72 2.87 3.46
CA VAL A 124 18.45 2.42 4.04
C VAL A 124 18.11 3.24 5.27
N LEU A 125 16.82 3.53 5.45
CA LEU A 125 16.32 4.30 6.58
C LEU A 125 16.67 3.62 7.90
N GLY A 126 17.43 4.31 8.76
CA GLY A 126 17.72 3.88 10.12
C GLY A 126 18.80 2.81 10.27
N LEU A 127 19.34 2.23 9.19
CA LEU A 127 20.52 1.37 9.21
C LEU A 127 21.34 1.48 7.93
N GLY A 128 22.67 1.52 8.09
CA GLY A 128 23.57 1.11 7.03
C GLY A 128 23.64 -0.42 6.96
N SER A 129 23.75 -0.98 5.76
CA SER A 129 24.27 -2.34 5.62
C SER A 129 25.71 -2.40 6.16
N PRO A 130 26.19 -3.55 6.64
CA PRO A 130 27.61 -3.71 6.98
C PRO A 130 28.48 -3.39 5.76
N LEU A 131 29.65 -2.80 6.01
CA LEU A 131 30.60 -2.38 4.98
C LEU A 131 30.87 -3.51 3.97
N GLY A 132 30.77 -3.18 2.69
CA GLY A 132 30.99 -4.12 1.60
C GLY A 132 29.81 -5.01 1.23
N GLN A 133 28.67 -4.91 1.93
CA GLN A 133 27.43 -5.54 1.49
C GLN A 133 26.56 -4.57 0.69
N LEU A 134 26.38 -4.89 -0.60
CA LEU A 134 25.46 -4.22 -1.52
C LEU A 134 24.02 -4.76 -1.41
N PHE A 135 23.71 -5.45 -0.32
CA PHE A 135 22.39 -5.98 -0.04
C PHE A 135 21.97 -5.65 1.40
N VAL A 136 20.66 -5.56 1.60
CA VAL A 136 20.06 -5.40 2.91
C VAL A 136 19.29 -6.66 3.24
N ASP A 137 19.60 -7.24 4.40
CA ASP A 137 18.88 -8.39 4.90
C ASP A 137 17.53 -7.97 5.50
N GLY A 138 16.46 -8.63 5.06
CA GLY A 138 15.11 -8.32 5.51
C GLY A 138 14.90 -8.52 7.01
N THR A 139 15.63 -9.44 7.67
CA THR A 139 15.52 -9.65 9.12
C THR A 139 16.06 -8.45 9.90
N THR A 140 17.25 -7.99 9.53
CA THR A 140 17.90 -6.82 10.11
C THR A 140 17.08 -5.56 9.86
N TYR A 141 16.52 -5.42 8.66
CA TYR A 141 15.65 -4.30 8.29
C TYR A 141 14.36 -4.27 9.12
N LEU A 142 13.65 -5.41 9.23
CA LEU A 142 12.42 -5.52 10.01
C LEU A 142 12.63 -5.22 11.49
N LYS A 143 13.75 -5.68 12.06
CA LYS A 143 14.09 -5.45 13.46
C LYS A 143 14.33 -3.97 13.75
N ALA A 144 14.91 -3.24 12.81
CA ALA A 144 15.29 -1.86 13.03
C ALA A 144 14.20 -0.83 12.70
N VAL A 145 13.48 -1.02 11.60
CA VAL A 145 12.41 -0.09 11.19
C VAL A 145 11.14 -0.35 11.99
N TYR A 146 10.82 -1.62 12.25
CA TYR A 146 9.56 -2.03 12.86
C TYR A 146 9.69 -2.65 14.26
N GLY A 147 10.91 -2.83 14.79
CA GLY A 147 11.12 -3.45 16.11
C GLY A 147 10.72 -4.93 16.18
N LEU A 148 10.54 -5.59 15.03
CA LEU A 148 10.03 -6.97 14.97
C LEU A 148 11.17 -7.99 15.05
N SER A 149 11.16 -8.83 16.08
CA SER A 149 12.01 -10.01 16.20
C SER A 149 11.40 -11.21 15.47
N GLU A 150 12.23 -12.22 15.19
CA GLU A 150 11.79 -13.48 14.58
C GLU A 150 10.69 -14.17 15.40
N THR A 151 10.79 -14.11 16.72
CA THR A 151 9.75 -14.62 17.63
C THR A 151 8.40 -13.94 17.44
N HIS A 152 8.38 -12.62 17.18
CA HIS A 152 7.13 -11.89 16.89
C HIS A 152 6.51 -12.30 15.55
N LEU A 153 7.34 -12.57 14.53
CA LEU A 153 6.87 -13.03 13.22
C LEU A 153 6.28 -14.45 13.30
N LEU A 154 7.01 -15.37 13.93
CA LEU A 154 6.56 -16.76 14.11
C LEU A 154 5.28 -16.86 14.95
N ARG A 155 5.17 -16.03 15.99
CA ARG A 155 3.96 -15.92 16.80
C ARG A 155 2.74 -15.48 15.99
N SER A 156 2.91 -14.51 15.10
CA SER A 156 1.85 -14.06 14.19
C SER A 156 1.43 -15.11 13.15
N VAL A 157 2.32 -16.04 12.76
CA VAL A 157 1.98 -17.12 11.82
C VAL A 157 1.23 -18.24 12.54
N ASN A 158 1.65 -18.58 13.76
CA ASN A 158 1.06 -19.66 14.54
C ASN A 158 -0.24 -19.27 15.27
N GLY A 159 -0.64 -18.00 15.21
CA GLY A 159 -1.88 -17.50 15.82
C GLY A 159 -1.88 -17.49 17.35
N LEU A 160 -0.70 -17.43 17.99
CA LEU A 160 -0.48 -17.48 19.45
C LEU A 160 -0.16 -16.10 20.07
#